data_AF-A0A354YVP6-F1
#
_entry.id   AF-A0A354YVP6-F1
#
_cell.length_a   1.000
_cell.length_b   1.000
_cell.length_c   1.000
_cell.angle_alpha   90.00
_cell.angle_beta   90.00
_cell.angle_gamma   90.00
#
_symmetry.space_group_name_H-M   'P 1'
#
loop_
_entity.id
_entity.type
_entity.pdbx_description
1 polymer ?
#
loop_
_entity_poly.entity_id
_entity_poly.type
_entity_poly.pdbx_seq_one_letter_code
_entity_poly.pdbx_strand_id
1 'polypeptide(L)' 'FDLMPKSAICELANMVAGNSVSNLQEIGSLVDITPPTLISGKNMVSMISLVETLVIQFIGAEGSFDLNIALE' A
#
# COMPACT_ATOMS: atom_id res chain seq x y z
N PHE A 1 16.82 8.49 -9.57
CA PHE A 1 16.31 7.44 -8.66
C PHE A 1 16.75 6.11 -9.20
N ASP A 2 17.47 5.35 -8.37
CA ASP A 2 18.00 4.03 -8.71
C ASP A 2 16.86 2.98 -8.79
N LEU A 3 17.12 1.84 -9.45
CA LEU A 3 16.15 0.75 -9.61
C LEU A 3 15.84 0.07 -8.28
N MET A 4 16.85 -0.10 -7.42
CA MET A 4 16.71 -0.83 -6.15
C MET A 4 15.65 -0.25 -5.20
N PRO A 5 15.61 1.07 -4.91
CA PRO A 5 14.55 1.64 -4.07
C PRO A 5 13.15 1.44 -4.63
N LYS A 6 12.99 1.52 -5.96
CA LYS A 6 11.69 1.31 -6.62
C LYS A 6 11.20 -0.12 -6.42
N SER A 7 12.08 -1.09 -6.67
CA SER A 7 11.77 -2.50 -6.48
C SER A 7 11.48 -2.82 -5.01
N ALA A 8 12.24 -2.25 -4.07
CA ALA A 8 12.00 -2.45 -2.65
C ALA A 8 10.62 -1.94 -2.18
N ILE A 9 10.18 -0.77 -2.68
CA ILE A 9 8.83 -0.23 -2.36
C ILE A 9 7.74 -1.11 -2.96
N CYS A 10 7.89 -1.56 -4.21
CA CYS A 10 6.94 -2.49 -4.83
C CYS A 10 6.85 -3.80 -4.05
N GLU A 11 7.98 -4.38 -3.66
CA GLU A 11 8.02 -5.63 -2.90
C GLU A 11 7.36 -5.46 -1.53
N LEU A 12 7.64 -4.36 -0.82
CA LEU A 12 6.97 -4.04 0.44
C LEU A 12 5.44 -4.01 0.28
N ALA A 13 4.93 -3.29 -0.74
CA ALA A 13 3.50 -3.22 -1.01
C ALA A 13 2.91 -4.60 -1.31
N ASN A 14 3.61 -5.40 -2.12
CA ASN A 14 3.19 -6.75 -2.48
C ASN A 14 3.13 -7.68 -1.25
N MET A 15 4.14 -7.62 -0.37
CA MET A 15 4.18 -8.41 0.86
C MET A 15 3.07 -8.02 1.85
N VAL A 16 2.82 -6.72 2.04
CA VAL A 16 1.74 -6.24 2.92
C VAL A 16 0.38 -6.70 2.39
N ALA A 17 0.12 -6.57 1.08
CA ALA A 17 -1.12 -7.01 0.46
C ALA A 17 -1.29 -8.53 0.52
N GLY A 18 -0.24 -9.29 0.19
CA GLY A 18 -0.26 -10.76 0.24
C GLY A 18 -0.52 -11.30 1.64
N ASN A 19 0.15 -10.75 2.67
CA ASN A 19 -0.10 -11.12 4.06
C ASN A 19 -1.54 -10.78 4.49
N SER A 20 -2.06 -9.63 4.05
CA SER A 20 -3.42 -9.22 4.36
C SER A 20 -4.44 -10.17 3.74
N VAL A 21 -4.25 -10.60 2.50
CA VAL A 21 -5.13 -11.58 1.84
C VAL A 21 -5.13 -12.92 2.58
N SER A 22 -3.97 -13.43 2.97
CA SER A 22 -3.90 -14.67 3.77
C SER A 22 -4.75 -14.57 5.05
N ASN A 23 -4.63 -13.46 5.80
CA ASN A 23 -5.40 -13.26 7.02
C ASN A 23 -6.89 -13.04 6.76
N LEU A 24 -7.25 -12.36 5.67
CA LEU A 24 -8.65 -12.15 5.28
C LEU A 24 -9.31 -13.46 4.86
N GLN A 25 -8.57 -14.36 4.22
CA GLN A 25 -9.06 -15.70 3.87
C GLN A 25 -9.38 -16.53 5.12
N GLU A 26 -8.59 -16.42 6.18
CA GLU A 26 -8.85 -17.12 7.46
C GLU A 26 -10.19 -16.71 8.10
N ILE A 27 -10.65 -15.47 7.87
CA ILE A 27 -11.95 -14.98 8.35
C ILE A 27 -13.07 -15.12 7.30
N GLY A 28 -12.82 -15.85 6.20
CA GLY A 28 -13.82 -16.17 5.17
C GLY A 28 -14.00 -15.11 4.08
N SER A 29 -13.12 -14.10 4.01
CA SER A 29 -13.13 -13.10 2.95
C SER A 29 -12.16 -13.49 1.82
N LEU A 30 -12.69 -13.70 0.62
CA LEU A 30 -11.90 -14.03 -0.56
C LEU A 30 -11.56 -12.72 -1.29
N VAL A 31 -10.28 -12.37 -1.29
CA VAL A 31 -9.75 -11.15 -1.92
C VAL A 31 -8.57 -11.54 -2.81
N ASP A 32 -8.52 -10.98 -4.02
CA ASP A 32 -7.39 -11.12 -4.92
C ASP A 32 -6.50 -9.87 -4.89
N ILE A 33 -5.19 -10.04 -5.06
CA ILE A 33 -4.24 -8.92 -5.19
C ILE A 33 -3.83 -8.72 -6.64
N THR A 34 -3.57 -7.47 -7.01
CA THR A 34 -2.99 -7.10 -8.30
C THR A 34 -1.54 -6.63 -8.11
N PRO A 35 -0.69 -6.70 -9.16
CA PRO A 35 0.67 -6.20 -9.06
C PRO A 35 0.72 -4.72 -8.61
N PRO A 36 1.69 -4.34 -7.75
CA PRO A 36 1.77 -2.98 -7.26
C PRO A 36 2.15 -2.00 -8.38
N THR A 37 1.51 -0.83 -8.37
CA THR A 37 1.87 0.29 -9.25
C THR A 37 2.64 1.34 -8.46
N LEU A 38 3.90 1.58 -8.83
CA LEU A 38 4.69 2.66 -8.24
C LEU A 38 4.57 3.93 -9.06
N ILE A 39 4.08 5.00 -8.42
CA ILE A 39 4.05 6.35 -8.99
C ILE A 39 5.04 7.22 -8.21
N SER A 40 5.93 7.92 -8.92
CA SER A 40 6.94 8.78 -8.31
C SER A 40 7.01 10.13 -9.01
N GLY A 41 6.99 11.21 -8.23
CA GLY A 41 7.13 12.58 -8.71
C GLY A 41 7.24 13.53 -7.52
N LYS A 42 7.68 14.77 -7.77
CA LYS A 42 7.68 15.81 -6.73
C LYS A 42 6.30 16.47 -6.67
N ASN A 43 5.82 16.80 -5.47
CA ASN A 43 4.55 17.50 -5.23
C ASN A 43 3.35 16.82 -5.92
N MET A 44 3.29 15.49 -5.85
CA MET A 44 2.15 14.75 -6.36
C MET A 44 0.91 14.96 -5.48
N VAL A 45 -0.21 15.24 -6.12
CA VAL A 45 -1.54 15.18 -5.52
C VAL A 45 -2.27 14.03 -6.17
N SER A 46 -2.69 13.05 -5.38
CA SER A 46 -3.54 11.95 -5.84
C SER A 46 -4.93 12.13 -5.26
N MET A 47 -5.95 12.13 -6.13
CA MET A 47 -7.34 12.11 -5.69
C MET A 47 -7.76 10.66 -5.55
N ILE A 48 -7.89 10.21 -4.31
CA ILE A 48 -8.45 8.88 -4.00
C ILE A 48 -9.98 9.01 -4.04
N SER A 49 -10.66 7.98 -4.52
CA SER A 49 -12.13 7.91 -4.63
C SER A 49 -12.84 8.32 -3.32
N LEU A 50 -14.11 8.69 -3.38
CA LEU A 50 -14.94 9.08 -2.22
C LEU A 50 -15.35 7.86 -1.35
N VAL A 51 -14.40 6.97 -1.10
CA VAL A 51 -14.59 5.75 -0.32
C VAL A 51 -14.04 5.99 1.09
N GLU A 52 -14.74 5.48 2.09
CA GLU A 52 -14.26 5.52 3.47
C GLU A 52 -12.88 4.84 3.55
N THR A 53 -11.90 5.59 4.03
CA THR A 53 -10.48 5.19 3.99
C THR A 53 -9.93 5.15 5.41
N LEU A 54 -9.42 3.99 5.81
CA LEU A 54 -8.60 3.83 7.00
C LEU A 54 -7.17 4.31 6.69
N VAL A 55 -6.70 5.31 7.45
CA VAL A 55 -5.35 5.86 7.31
C VAL A 55 -4.52 5.48 8.53
N ILE A 56 -3.39 4.81 8.29
CA ILE A 56 -2.43 4.42 9.34
C ILE A 56 -1.10 5.11 9.06
N GLN A 57 -0.65 5.94 10.00
CA GLN A 57 0.64 6.62 9.89
C GLN A 57 1.74 5.83 10.62
N PHE A 58 2.84 5.60 9.91
CA PHE A 58 4.05 5.00 10.44
C PHE A 58 5.12 6.07 10.60
N ILE A 59 5.81 6.05 11.74
CA ILE A 59 6.89 7.00 12.07
C ILE A 59 8.15 6.20 12.38
N GLY A 60 9.22 6.46 11.63
CA GLY A 60 10.54 5.88 11.84
C GLY A 60 11.63 6.94 11.90
N ALA A 61 12.87 6.52 12.15
CA ALA A 61 14.03 7.42 12.24
C ALA A 61 14.28 8.19 10.93
N GLU A 62 13.98 7.57 9.79
CA GLU A 62 14.20 8.13 8.44
C GLU A 62 13.01 8.96 7.93
N GLY A 63 11.96 9.12 8.74
CA GLY A 63 10.75 9.86 8.39
C GLY A 63 9.46 9.07 8.60
N SER A 64 8.36 9.64 8.13
CA SER A 64 7.02 9.05 8.23
C SER A 64 6.45 8.70 6.87
N PHE A 65 5.56 7.71 6.84
CA PHE A 65 4.74 7.39 5.68
C PHE A 65 3.36 6.93 6.12
N ASP A 66 2.38 7.03 5.22
CA ASP A 66 1.00 6.65 5.49
C ASP A 66 0.61 5.43 4.64
N LEU A 67 -0.13 4.51 5.25
CA LEU A 67 -0.84 3.43 4.57
C LEU A 67 -2.32 3.77 4.55
N ASN A 68 -2.89 3.85 3.34
CA ASN A 68 -4.30 4.16 3.11
C ASN A 68 -5.00 2.89 2.61
N ILE A 69 -6.05 2.46 3.30
CA ILE A 69 -6.83 1.26 2.98
C ILE A 69 -8.29 1.66 2.80
N ALA A 70 -8.89 1.30 1.68
CA ALA A 70 -10.29 1.54 1.39
C ALA A 70 -10.89 0.26 0.81
N LEU A 71 -12.17 0.00 1.12
CA LEU A 71 -12.95 -1.12 0.59
C LEU A 71 -14.25 -0.54 0.02
N GLU A 72 -14.69 -1.05 -1.13
CA GLU A 72 -15.97 -0.73 -1.75
C GLU A 72 -16.85 -1.98 -1.82
#